data_AF-A0A538J470-F1
#
_entry.id   AF-A0A538J470-F1
#
_cell.length_a   1.000
_cell.length_b   1.000
_cell.length_c   1.000
_cell.angle_alpha   90.00
_cell.angle_beta   90.00
_cell.angle_gamma   90.00
#
_symmetry.space_group_name_H-M   'P 1'
#
loop_
_entity.id
_entity.type
_entity.pdbx_description
1 polymer ?
#
loop_
_entity_poly.entity_id
_entity_poly.type
_entity_poly.pdbx_seq_one_letter_code
_entity_poly.pdbx_strand_id
1 'polypeptide(L)'
;MADAQRFKIPYESLDPLTIGAADDESKVYREELELEIPGANLLAAIYPDEPEPVGSADAATREALARPVAGPAFAELLAGKQSVAIVIDNQFRPTPASKLLPAVFDAVEEAGITDACVITGNGKVFSLSESDIEMKIGRDNLDRMERLGIQLHQNEPRNPDVYTYLGVTSRGTPVWVHSEVVKRDVKIAIGQAQANHWGYGGGGKLIMPGVCSDETIESNHCNFVPSPQTHYGALAGPMRSDIDEIATMAGLDYTLNVLLDTRGRVTDIVGGSHPQAHRAAIERFNQIYAYENPVEEKGQAEIAVCGVFAPTDHLFFHTGWGCMSADFVVKDGGTIIYCSPSPGVHTEVGDFPGLALMDLMKPYMPPTPENYQRVLRDIHARTIQMWAGCIWVPIYEVMTRKHLTLVTLEENLEMAVDIGIDATTSLDQAFAAALARHGQGAKTIVLPYARYQLPANVIRLDAEPLRFPQEAHV
;
A
#
# COMPACT_ATOMS: atom_id res chain seq x y z
N MET A 1 -33.47 6.88 26.60
CA MET A 1 -32.77 6.07 25.58
C MET A 1 -31.68 6.97 25.05
N ALA A 2 -30.41 6.64 25.30
CA ALA A 2 -29.31 7.39 24.70
C ALA A 2 -29.44 7.28 23.19
N ASP A 3 -29.32 8.39 22.47
CA ASP A 3 -29.50 8.43 21.02
C ASP A 3 -28.43 7.54 20.38
N ALA A 4 -28.85 6.46 19.71
CA ALA A 4 -27.94 5.59 18.98
C ALA A 4 -27.63 6.25 17.65
N GLN A 5 -26.35 6.26 17.28
CA GLN A 5 -25.91 6.80 16.00
C GLN A 5 -25.66 5.65 15.03
N ARG A 6 -26.10 5.84 13.79
CA ARG A 6 -25.92 4.85 12.72
C ARG A 6 -24.71 5.23 11.88
N PHE A 7 -23.83 4.26 11.65
CA PHE A 7 -22.62 4.40 10.84
C PHE A 7 -22.69 3.51 9.61
N LYS A 8 -22.14 4.01 8.51
CA LYS A 8 -21.89 3.25 7.29
C LYS A 8 -20.42 2.88 7.25
N ILE A 9 -20.15 1.59 7.14
CA ILE A 9 -18.80 1.02 7.11
C ILE A 9 -18.55 0.50 5.69
N PRO A 10 -17.61 1.09 4.95
CA PRO A 10 -17.18 0.59 3.65
C PRO A 10 -16.83 -0.89 3.71
N TYR A 11 -17.41 -1.65 2.78
CA TYR A 11 -17.26 -3.08 2.63
C TYR A 11 -17.21 -3.42 1.13
N GLU A 12 -16.51 -2.58 0.36
CA GLU A 12 -16.48 -2.65 -1.10
C GLU A 12 -15.66 -3.88 -1.56
N SER A 13 -16.01 -4.42 -2.74
CA SER A 13 -15.34 -5.58 -3.37
C SER A 13 -15.19 -5.33 -4.87
N LEU A 14 -14.10 -4.69 -5.29
CA LEU A 14 -13.77 -4.33 -6.66
C LEU A 14 -12.45 -4.96 -7.12
N ASP A 15 -12.34 -5.15 -8.43
CA ASP A 15 -11.05 -5.38 -9.07
C ASP A 15 -10.27 -4.04 -9.12
N PRO A 16 -9.04 -3.95 -8.58
CA PRO A 16 -8.25 -2.71 -8.64
C PRO A 16 -8.00 -2.19 -10.05
N LEU A 17 -8.04 -3.05 -11.08
CA LEU A 17 -7.89 -2.66 -12.49
C LEU A 17 -9.13 -1.97 -13.06
N THR A 18 -10.31 -2.15 -12.45
CA THR A 18 -11.54 -1.50 -12.93
C THR A 18 -11.66 -0.08 -12.41
N ILE A 19 -10.92 0.26 -11.36
CA ILE A 19 -10.93 1.57 -10.71
C ILE A 19 -10.03 2.54 -11.46
N GLY A 20 -10.64 3.55 -12.05
CA GLY A 20 -9.91 4.67 -12.66
C GLY A 20 -9.22 4.36 -13.98
N ALA A 21 -8.97 3.09 -14.34
CA ALA A 21 -8.31 2.71 -15.59
C ALA A 21 -9.30 2.33 -16.72
N ALA A 22 -10.47 1.75 -16.40
CA ALA A 22 -11.42 1.25 -17.38
C ALA A 22 -12.69 2.11 -17.56
N ASP A 23 -12.96 3.09 -16.68
CA ASP A 23 -14.19 3.93 -16.65
C ASP A 23 -15.52 3.15 -16.75
N ASP A 24 -15.48 1.86 -16.43
CA ASP A 24 -16.63 0.96 -16.52
C ASP A 24 -17.35 0.91 -15.18
N GLU A 25 -18.30 1.82 -14.98
CA GLU A 25 -19.15 1.90 -13.78
C GLU A 25 -19.93 0.60 -13.50
N SER A 26 -20.14 -0.26 -14.52
CA SER A 26 -20.79 -1.56 -14.30
C SER A 26 -19.92 -2.54 -13.51
N LYS A 27 -18.62 -2.26 -13.40
CA LYS A 27 -17.64 -3.02 -12.63
C LYS A 27 -17.33 -2.39 -11.27
N VAL A 28 -18.10 -1.37 -10.87
CA VAL A 28 -17.96 -0.65 -9.59
C VAL A 28 -19.12 -1.00 -8.67
N TYR A 29 -18.92 -2.02 -7.83
CA TYR A 29 -19.76 -2.42 -6.70
C TYR A 29 -19.34 -1.76 -5.38
N ARG A 30 -20.17 -0.84 -4.89
CA ARG A 30 -19.96 -0.20 -3.58
C ARG A 30 -20.93 -0.79 -2.58
N GLU A 31 -20.42 -1.65 -1.71
CA GLU A 31 -21.17 -2.23 -0.61
C GLU A 31 -20.75 -1.55 0.71
N GLU A 32 -21.74 -1.35 1.58
CA GLU A 32 -21.56 -0.77 2.90
C GLU A 32 -22.30 -1.65 3.91
N LEU A 33 -21.71 -1.85 5.08
CA LEU A 33 -22.38 -2.41 6.24
C LEU A 33 -22.92 -1.26 7.10
N GLU A 34 -24.07 -1.45 7.73
CA GLU A 34 -24.60 -0.51 8.71
C GLU A 34 -24.34 -1.03 10.13
N LEU A 35 -24.01 -0.13 11.06
CA LEU A 35 -23.89 -0.45 12.47
C LEU A 35 -24.49 0.68 13.32
N GLU A 36 -25.33 0.31 14.29
CA GLU A 36 -25.83 1.24 15.29
C GLU A 36 -24.98 1.17 16.56
N ILE A 37 -24.40 2.31 16.95
CA ILE A 37 -23.59 2.44 18.16
C ILE A 37 -24.31 3.39 19.11
N PRO A 38 -24.60 2.97 20.37
CA PRO A 38 -25.17 3.89 21.35
C PRO A 38 -24.27 5.11 21.55
N GLY A 39 -24.82 6.33 21.60
CA GLY A 39 -24.00 7.55 21.75
C GLY A 39 -23.12 7.56 23.01
N ALA A 40 -23.48 6.80 24.05
CA ALA A 40 -22.65 6.62 25.25
C ALA A 40 -21.39 5.77 25.01
N ASN A 41 -21.39 4.91 23.98
CA ASN A 41 -20.27 4.07 23.59
C ASN A 41 -19.37 4.75 22.55
N LEU A 42 -19.90 5.65 21.72
CA LEU A 42 -19.12 6.31 20.68
C LEU A 42 -18.06 7.25 21.30
N LEU A 43 -16.79 6.98 20.98
CA LEU A 43 -15.67 7.86 21.30
C LEU A 43 -15.43 8.86 20.18
N ALA A 44 -15.29 8.36 18.95
CA ALA A 44 -15.09 9.16 17.76
C ALA A 44 -15.47 8.35 16.51
N ALA A 45 -15.79 9.06 15.42
CA ALA A 45 -15.88 8.50 14.09
C ALA A 45 -15.05 9.39 13.16
N ILE A 46 -14.02 8.82 12.54
CA ILE A 46 -13.04 9.59 11.78
C ILE A 46 -13.35 9.46 10.30
N TYR A 47 -13.62 10.58 9.63
CA TYR A 47 -13.82 10.65 8.18
C TYR A 47 -12.80 11.65 7.60
N PRO A 48 -12.14 11.32 6.48
CA PRO A 48 -11.23 12.26 5.82
C PRO A 48 -12.01 13.41 5.19
N ASP A 49 -11.39 14.59 5.15
CA ASP A 49 -11.87 15.72 4.36
C ASP A 49 -11.15 15.68 3.00
N GLU A 50 -11.73 14.92 2.07
CA GLU A 50 -11.11 14.66 0.77
C GLU A 50 -11.34 15.85 -0.18
N PRO A 51 -10.29 16.35 -0.85
CA PRO A 51 -10.47 17.38 -1.86
C PRO A 51 -11.25 16.84 -3.06
N GLU A 52 -11.85 17.75 -3.83
CA GLU A 52 -12.48 17.40 -5.10
C GLU A 52 -11.46 16.76 -6.06
N PRO A 53 -11.84 15.69 -6.79
CA PRO A 53 -10.95 15.06 -7.74
C PRO A 53 -10.60 16.00 -8.89
N VAL A 54 -9.44 15.80 -9.49
CA VAL A 54 -9.02 16.57 -10.66
C VAL A 54 -9.98 16.34 -11.83
N GLY A 55 -10.30 17.40 -12.57
CA GLY A 55 -11.22 17.29 -13.72
C GLY A 55 -10.68 16.45 -14.87
N SER A 56 -9.35 16.34 -15.01
CA SER A 56 -8.68 15.46 -15.98
C SER A 56 -7.33 15.01 -15.44
N ALA A 57 -7.16 13.69 -15.30
CA ALA A 57 -5.89 13.10 -14.87
C ALA A 57 -4.77 13.34 -15.90
N ASP A 58 -5.08 13.35 -17.21
CA ASP A 58 -4.12 13.69 -18.26
C ASP A 58 -3.64 15.14 -18.11
N ALA A 59 -4.56 16.09 -17.93
CA ALA A 59 -4.21 17.51 -17.77
C ALA A 59 -3.39 17.76 -16.50
N ALA A 60 -3.77 17.12 -15.38
CA ALA A 60 -3.01 17.16 -14.14
C ALA A 60 -1.61 16.55 -14.30
N THR A 61 -1.48 15.48 -15.10
CA THR A 61 -0.18 14.88 -15.42
C THR A 61 0.70 15.82 -16.22
N ARG A 62 0.16 16.48 -17.24
CA ARG A 62 0.89 17.50 -18.03
C ARG A 62 1.40 18.62 -17.14
N GLU A 63 0.57 19.12 -16.23
CA GLU A 63 0.99 20.13 -15.26
C GLU A 63 2.11 19.61 -14.35
N ALA A 64 1.95 18.41 -13.79
CA ALA A 64 2.94 17.78 -12.93
C ALA A 64 4.28 17.52 -13.63
N LEU A 65 4.30 17.27 -14.95
CA LEU A 65 5.51 17.11 -15.77
C LEU A 65 6.18 18.45 -16.11
N ALA A 66 5.38 19.50 -16.33
CA ALA A 66 5.86 20.83 -16.73
C ALA A 66 6.30 21.70 -15.54
N ARG A 67 5.69 21.49 -14.37
CA ARG A 67 5.92 22.28 -13.14
C ARG A 67 6.17 21.35 -11.95
N PRO A 68 7.32 20.65 -11.92
CA PRO A 68 7.65 19.78 -10.81
C PRO A 68 7.70 20.52 -9.49
N VAL A 69 7.36 19.85 -8.39
CA VAL A 69 7.56 20.39 -7.04
C VAL A 69 9.04 20.42 -6.64
N ALA A 70 9.87 19.64 -7.32
CA ALA A 70 11.32 19.58 -7.11
C ALA A 70 12.05 19.13 -8.38
N GLY A 71 13.22 19.72 -8.64
CA GLY A 71 14.06 19.37 -9.78
C GLY A 71 13.63 20.00 -11.11
N PRO A 72 14.30 19.63 -12.21
CA PRO A 72 13.98 20.11 -13.56
C PRO A 72 12.65 19.54 -14.08
N ALA A 73 12.04 20.25 -15.03
CA ALA A 73 10.85 19.75 -15.71
C ALA A 73 11.18 18.47 -16.51
N PHE A 74 10.19 17.60 -16.73
CA PHE A 74 10.45 16.32 -17.39
C PHE A 74 11.01 16.49 -18.81
N ALA A 75 10.55 17.50 -19.56
CA ALA A 75 11.08 17.84 -20.88
C ALA A 75 12.58 18.25 -20.83
N GLU A 76 13.01 18.90 -19.75
CA GLU A 76 14.41 19.28 -19.56
C GLU A 76 15.30 18.06 -19.27
N LEU A 77 14.77 17.06 -18.54
CA LEU A 77 15.45 15.78 -18.32
C LEU A 77 15.64 14.99 -19.61
N LEU A 78 14.62 14.99 -20.48
CA LEU A 78 14.66 14.31 -21.77
C LEU A 78 15.55 15.02 -22.80
N ALA A 79 15.83 16.31 -22.64
CA ALA A 79 16.57 17.10 -23.60
C ALA A 79 17.96 16.51 -23.89
N GLY A 80 18.21 16.14 -25.16
CA GLY A 80 19.47 15.57 -25.62
C GLY A 80 19.72 14.12 -25.18
N LYS A 81 18.72 13.44 -24.59
CA LYS A 81 18.77 12.02 -24.24
C LYS A 81 18.27 11.16 -25.41
N GLN A 82 18.56 9.88 -25.38
CA GLN A 82 18.16 8.95 -26.43
C GLN A 82 17.16 7.91 -25.93
N SER A 83 17.11 7.68 -24.62
CA SER A 83 16.34 6.60 -24.03
C SER A 83 15.65 6.94 -22.71
N VAL A 84 14.49 6.31 -22.47
CA VAL A 84 13.70 6.49 -21.24
C VAL A 84 13.08 5.18 -20.76
N ALA A 85 13.13 4.93 -19.45
CA ALA A 85 12.39 3.86 -18.80
C ALA A 85 11.20 4.45 -18.02
N ILE A 86 9.99 3.96 -18.32
CA ILE A 86 8.75 4.32 -17.66
C ILE A 86 8.32 3.15 -16.78
N VAL A 87 8.47 3.29 -15.47
CA VAL A 87 8.10 2.25 -14.50
C VAL A 87 6.70 2.54 -13.98
N ILE A 88 5.78 1.61 -14.18
CA ILE A 88 4.39 1.68 -13.68
C ILE A 88 4.16 0.61 -12.62
N ASP A 89 3.20 0.81 -11.73
CA ASP A 89 2.82 -0.24 -10.78
C ASP A 89 1.94 -1.34 -11.40
N ASN A 90 1.78 -2.44 -10.67
CA ASN A 90 1.11 -3.66 -11.12
C ASN A 90 -0.42 -3.64 -10.93
N GLN A 91 -1.08 -4.77 -11.22
CA GLN A 91 -2.53 -4.95 -11.16
C GLN A 91 -3.15 -4.80 -9.77
N PHE A 92 -2.37 -4.91 -8.69
CA PHE A 92 -2.86 -4.74 -7.33
C PHE A 92 -2.81 -3.28 -6.85
N ARG A 93 -2.54 -2.35 -7.78
CA ARG A 93 -2.47 -0.91 -7.51
C ARG A 93 -3.47 -0.15 -8.37
N PRO A 94 -4.28 0.73 -7.76
CA PRO A 94 -5.36 1.46 -8.42
C PRO A 94 -4.88 2.67 -9.26
N THR A 95 -3.56 2.84 -9.46
CA THR A 95 -3.04 3.97 -10.24
C THR A 95 -3.63 3.90 -11.65
N PRO A 96 -4.32 4.95 -12.13
CA PRO A 96 -4.98 4.94 -13.43
C PRO A 96 -3.98 5.21 -14.56
N ALA A 97 -3.02 4.30 -14.74
CA ALA A 97 -1.90 4.46 -15.66
C ALA A 97 -2.36 4.77 -17.10
N SER A 98 -3.45 4.16 -17.56
CA SER A 98 -4.07 4.46 -18.86
C SER A 98 -4.37 5.94 -19.11
N LYS A 99 -4.68 6.70 -18.04
CA LYS A 99 -4.98 8.14 -18.11
C LYS A 99 -3.75 9.03 -17.90
N LEU A 100 -2.68 8.50 -17.32
CA LEU A 100 -1.45 9.26 -17.02
C LEU A 100 -0.41 9.11 -18.15
N LEU A 101 -0.35 7.94 -18.78
CA LEU A 101 0.61 7.63 -19.84
C LEU A 101 0.52 8.55 -21.08
N PRO A 102 -0.65 9.03 -21.54
CA PRO A 102 -0.71 9.89 -22.72
C PRO A 102 0.17 11.14 -22.61
N ALA A 103 0.10 11.86 -21.48
CA ALA A 103 0.94 13.02 -21.21
C ALA A 103 2.44 12.69 -21.16
N VAL A 104 2.81 11.51 -20.64
CA VAL A 104 4.20 11.05 -20.60
C VAL A 104 4.70 10.71 -22.00
N PHE A 105 3.90 10.00 -22.79
CA PHE A 105 4.25 9.66 -24.17
C PHE A 105 4.34 10.89 -25.08
N ASP A 106 3.52 11.92 -24.85
CA ASP A 106 3.65 13.20 -25.55
C ASP A 106 5.03 13.81 -25.31
N ALA A 107 5.49 13.88 -24.05
CA ALA A 107 6.81 14.41 -23.72
C ALA A 107 7.96 13.57 -24.33
N VAL A 108 7.79 12.25 -24.39
CA VAL A 108 8.76 11.31 -25.02
C VAL A 108 8.83 11.54 -26.54
N GLU A 109 7.70 11.67 -27.22
CA GLU A 109 7.64 11.96 -28.66
C GLU A 109 8.20 13.35 -28.99
N GLU A 110 7.81 14.38 -28.22
CA GLU A 110 8.27 15.76 -28.41
C GLU A 110 9.79 15.91 -28.22
N ALA A 111 10.37 15.17 -27.28
CA ALA A 111 11.82 15.14 -27.08
C ALA A 111 12.58 14.33 -28.14
N GLY A 112 11.88 13.59 -29.01
CA GLY A 112 12.49 12.75 -30.04
C GLY A 112 13.24 11.53 -29.50
N ILE A 113 12.79 10.98 -28.36
CA ILE A 113 13.37 9.78 -27.76
C ILE A 113 13.16 8.58 -28.69
N THR A 114 14.24 7.83 -28.96
CA THR A 114 14.22 6.70 -29.92
C THR A 114 14.24 5.33 -29.26
N ASP A 115 14.59 5.23 -27.97
CA ASP A 115 14.59 3.97 -27.20
C ASP A 115 13.83 4.14 -25.89
N ALA A 116 12.52 3.90 -25.93
CA ALA A 116 11.67 3.96 -24.75
C ALA A 116 11.16 2.57 -24.37
N CYS A 117 11.00 2.33 -23.07
CA CYS A 117 10.30 1.15 -22.57
C CYS A 117 9.33 1.49 -21.45
N VAL A 118 8.25 0.72 -21.36
CA VAL A 118 7.37 0.65 -20.18
C VAL A 118 7.69 -0.66 -19.46
N ILE A 119 7.77 -0.62 -18.14
CA ILE A 119 7.95 -1.83 -17.32
C ILE A 119 6.96 -1.83 -16.16
N THR A 120 6.29 -2.96 -15.95
CA THR A 120 5.43 -3.16 -14.77
C THR A 120 6.27 -3.61 -13.58
N GLY A 121 6.19 -2.84 -12.51
CA GLY A 121 6.86 -3.07 -11.24
C GLY A 121 6.17 -4.14 -10.40
N ASN A 122 6.30 -5.41 -10.80
CA ASN A 122 5.58 -6.52 -10.16
C ASN A 122 6.11 -6.84 -8.76
N GLY A 123 7.38 -6.56 -8.44
CA GLY A 123 7.97 -7.07 -7.20
C GLY A 123 7.90 -8.60 -7.17
N LYS A 124 7.27 -9.19 -6.13
CA LYS A 124 7.12 -10.65 -5.97
C LYS A 124 5.74 -11.22 -6.31
N VAL A 125 4.80 -10.41 -6.76
CA VAL A 125 3.51 -10.94 -7.22
C VAL A 125 3.64 -11.44 -8.66
N PHE A 126 2.67 -12.23 -9.12
CA PHE A 126 2.64 -12.73 -10.48
C PHE A 126 2.49 -11.61 -11.52
N SER A 127 3.01 -11.87 -12.71
CA SER A 127 2.91 -10.98 -13.87
C SER A 127 1.46 -10.73 -14.29
N LEU A 128 1.20 -9.59 -14.91
CA LEU A 128 -0.08 -9.26 -15.49
C LEU A 128 -0.37 -10.16 -16.69
N SER A 129 -1.62 -10.61 -16.83
CA SER A 129 -2.12 -11.25 -18.05
C SER A 129 -2.32 -10.22 -19.18
N GLU A 130 -2.58 -10.68 -20.40
CA GLU A 130 -2.83 -9.75 -21.53
C GLU A 130 -4.05 -8.85 -21.29
N SER A 131 -5.12 -9.40 -20.70
CA SER A 131 -6.31 -8.62 -20.35
C SER A 131 -6.03 -7.61 -19.24
N ASP A 132 -5.24 -7.97 -18.23
CA ASP A 132 -4.82 -7.06 -17.16
C ASP A 132 -3.94 -5.93 -17.70
N ILE A 133 -3.04 -6.23 -18.64
CA ILE A 133 -2.22 -5.24 -19.34
C ILE A 133 -3.10 -4.26 -20.10
N GLU A 134 -4.08 -4.75 -20.86
CA GLU A 134 -5.01 -3.89 -21.59
C GLU A 134 -5.82 -3.00 -20.65
N MET A 135 -6.31 -3.51 -19.52
CA MET A 135 -7.03 -2.71 -18.53
C MET A 135 -6.11 -1.66 -17.88
N LYS A 136 -4.88 -2.03 -17.52
CA LYS A 136 -3.94 -1.15 -16.83
C LYS A 136 -3.38 -0.03 -17.72
N ILE A 137 -2.92 -0.40 -18.93
CA ILE A 137 -2.26 0.51 -19.87
C ILE A 137 -3.27 1.20 -20.78
N GLY A 138 -4.38 0.56 -21.12
CA GLY A 138 -5.38 1.06 -22.06
C GLY A 138 -5.02 0.75 -23.52
N ARG A 139 -6.01 0.34 -24.30
CA ARG A 139 -5.85 -0.06 -25.72
C ARG A 139 -5.17 1.01 -26.57
N ASP A 140 -5.60 2.27 -26.46
CA ASP A 140 -5.02 3.39 -27.24
C ASP A 140 -3.52 3.59 -26.95
N ASN A 141 -3.10 3.38 -25.69
CA ASN A 141 -1.70 3.48 -25.29
C ASN A 141 -0.89 2.28 -25.78
N LEU A 142 -1.46 1.07 -25.79
CA LEU A 142 -0.81 -0.11 -26.36
C LEU A 142 -0.57 0.05 -27.86
N ASP A 143 -1.59 0.51 -28.60
CA ASP A 143 -1.47 0.77 -30.04
C ASP A 143 -0.45 1.89 -30.32
N ARG A 144 -0.42 2.90 -29.45
CA ARG A 144 0.60 3.97 -29.49
C ARG A 144 2.01 3.44 -29.21
N MET A 145 2.17 2.55 -28.24
CA MET A 145 3.46 1.91 -27.94
C MET A 145 3.96 1.09 -29.13
N GLU A 146 3.09 0.30 -29.77
CA GLU A 146 3.43 -0.46 -30.98
C GLU A 146 3.91 0.47 -32.11
N ARG A 147 3.15 1.53 -32.40
CA ARG A 147 3.50 2.54 -33.43
C ARG A 147 4.87 3.18 -33.17
N LEU A 148 5.22 3.41 -31.91
CA LEU A 148 6.45 4.06 -31.49
C LEU A 148 7.60 3.09 -31.23
N GLY A 149 7.36 1.77 -31.30
CA GLY A 149 8.35 0.77 -30.93
C GLY A 149 8.71 0.75 -29.43
N ILE A 150 7.81 1.23 -28.57
CA ILE A 150 8.00 1.20 -27.11
C ILE A 150 7.78 -0.21 -26.61
N GLN A 151 8.82 -0.81 -26.02
CA GLN A 151 8.75 -2.17 -25.50
C GLN A 151 8.03 -2.20 -24.14
N LEU A 152 7.20 -3.23 -23.93
CA LEU A 152 6.63 -3.56 -22.63
C LEU A 152 7.45 -4.69 -21.99
N HIS A 153 7.89 -4.48 -20.76
CA HIS A 153 8.54 -5.47 -19.91
C HIS A 153 7.73 -5.69 -18.64
N GLN A 154 7.96 -6.82 -17.99
CA GLN A 154 7.40 -7.14 -16.68
C GLN A 154 8.54 -7.59 -15.76
N ASN A 155 8.55 -7.16 -14.50
CA ASN A 155 9.56 -7.66 -13.57
C ASN A 155 9.31 -9.14 -13.22
N GLU A 156 10.35 -9.96 -13.32
CA GLU A 156 10.34 -11.38 -12.99
C GLU A 156 11.46 -11.69 -11.97
N PRO A 157 11.23 -11.51 -10.66
CA PRO A 157 12.29 -11.51 -9.64
C PRO A 157 13.11 -12.80 -9.59
N ARG A 158 12.56 -13.91 -10.09
CA ARG A 158 13.18 -15.24 -10.10
C ARG A 158 13.97 -15.54 -11.37
N ASN A 159 14.00 -14.62 -12.34
CA ASN A 159 14.78 -14.73 -13.56
C ASN A 159 16.10 -13.96 -13.39
N PRO A 160 17.21 -14.61 -12.98
CA PRO A 160 18.45 -13.89 -12.67
C PRO A 160 19.08 -13.21 -13.90
N ASP A 161 18.71 -13.60 -15.12
CA ASP A 161 19.36 -13.16 -16.36
C ASP A 161 18.96 -11.74 -16.80
N VAL A 162 17.89 -11.18 -16.22
CA VAL A 162 17.35 -9.87 -16.63
C VAL A 162 17.79 -8.71 -15.72
N TYR A 163 18.76 -8.93 -14.84
CA TYR A 163 19.17 -7.95 -13.83
C TYR A 163 20.61 -7.45 -14.00
N THR A 164 20.82 -6.17 -13.68
CA THR A 164 22.15 -5.55 -13.58
C THR A 164 22.48 -5.24 -12.13
N TYR A 165 23.66 -5.67 -11.68
CA TYR A 165 24.16 -5.38 -10.34
C TYR A 165 24.64 -3.93 -10.23
N LEU A 166 24.18 -3.20 -9.21
CA LEU A 166 24.49 -1.78 -8.99
C LEU A 166 25.38 -1.53 -7.76
N GLY A 167 25.66 -2.56 -6.96
CA GLY A 167 26.47 -2.44 -5.74
C GLY A 167 25.71 -2.88 -4.49
N VAL A 168 26.13 -2.36 -3.34
CA VAL A 168 25.54 -2.65 -2.03
C VAL A 168 25.17 -1.33 -1.35
N THR A 169 23.98 -1.24 -0.77
CA THR A 169 23.54 -0.06 -0.02
C THR A 169 24.31 0.12 1.29
N SER A 170 24.19 1.30 1.89
CA SER A 170 24.71 1.61 3.23
C SER A 170 24.18 0.69 4.33
N ARG A 171 23.07 -0.03 4.08
CA ARG A 171 22.46 -1.01 5.01
C ARG A 171 22.81 -2.45 4.68
N GLY A 172 23.70 -2.68 3.71
CA GLY A 172 24.17 -4.02 3.36
C GLY A 172 23.27 -4.77 2.39
N THR A 173 22.33 -4.08 1.72
CA THR A 173 21.46 -4.71 0.73
C THR A 173 22.16 -4.76 -0.62
N PRO A 174 22.44 -5.95 -1.17
CA PRO A 174 22.99 -6.05 -2.52
C PRO A 174 21.90 -5.73 -3.54
N VAL A 175 22.25 -4.95 -4.56
CA VAL A 175 21.28 -4.28 -5.43
C VAL A 175 21.36 -4.80 -6.86
N TRP A 176 20.30 -5.47 -7.28
CA TRP A 176 20.04 -5.87 -8.66
C TRP A 176 18.72 -5.25 -9.13
N VAL A 177 18.80 -4.48 -10.21
CA VAL A 177 17.67 -3.79 -10.83
C VAL A 177 17.55 -4.25 -12.27
N HIS A 178 16.31 -4.33 -12.77
CA HIS A 178 16.02 -4.80 -14.12
C HIS A 178 16.88 -4.06 -15.14
N SER A 179 17.60 -4.80 -15.99
CA SER A 179 18.61 -4.26 -16.91
C SER A 179 18.01 -3.25 -17.89
N GLU A 180 16.74 -3.46 -18.27
CA GLU A 180 16.01 -2.49 -19.09
C GLU A 180 15.78 -1.14 -18.37
N VAL A 181 15.67 -1.11 -17.05
CA VAL A 181 15.58 0.18 -16.33
C VAL A 181 16.95 0.84 -16.24
N VAL A 182 17.97 0.06 -15.88
CA VAL A 182 19.33 0.56 -15.63
C VAL A 182 19.96 1.16 -16.89
N LYS A 183 19.78 0.55 -18.06
CA LYS A 183 20.47 0.96 -19.28
C LYS A 183 19.93 2.24 -19.94
N ARG A 184 18.76 2.74 -19.51
CA ARG A 184 18.12 3.95 -20.08
C ARG A 184 18.78 5.21 -19.54
N ASP A 185 18.70 6.30 -20.28
CA ASP A 185 19.27 7.58 -19.86
C ASP A 185 18.44 8.21 -18.74
N VAL A 186 17.12 8.25 -18.92
CA VAL A 186 16.15 8.83 -17.99
C VAL A 186 15.23 7.76 -17.43
N LYS A 187 14.94 7.79 -16.14
CA LYS A 187 13.93 6.92 -15.51
C LYS A 187 12.84 7.72 -14.83
N ILE A 188 11.59 7.38 -15.15
CA ILE A 188 10.39 7.92 -14.51
C ILE A 188 9.59 6.80 -13.86
N ALA A 189 9.14 7.02 -12.63
CA ALA A 189 8.25 6.11 -11.92
C ALA A 189 6.86 6.73 -11.74
N ILE A 190 5.81 5.95 -12.02
CA ILE A 190 4.41 6.37 -11.94
C ILE A 190 3.68 5.41 -11.01
N GLY A 191 3.16 5.92 -9.89
CA GLY A 191 2.43 5.08 -8.96
C GLY A 191 1.84 5.83 -7.79
N GLN A 192 0.97 5.13 -7.07
CA GLN A 192 0.24 5.70 -5.94
C GLN A 192 1.15 5.95 -4.74
N ALA A 193 1.03 7.14 -4.13
CA ALA A 193 1.58 7.44 -2.82
C ALA A 193 0.49 7.37 -1.75
N GLN A 194 0.69 6.53 -0.74
CA GLN A 194 -0.24 6.31 0.37
C GLN A 194 0.52 5.78 1.59
N ALA A 195 -0.03 5.95 2.79
CA ALA A 195 0.46 5.23 3.96
C ALA A 195 0.28 3.72 3.80
N ASN A 196 1.22 2.96 4.35
CA ASN A 196 1.16 1.50 4.40
C ASN A 196 1.92 1.00 5.64
N HIS A 197 1.88 -0.29 5.90
CA HIS A 197 2.50 -0.86 7.10
C HIS A 197 4.03 -0.77 7.17
N TRP A 198 4.69 -0.48 6.05
CA TRP A 198 6.13 -0.25 5.96
C TRP A 198 6.49 1.24 5.95
N GLY A 199 5.53 2.11 6.24
CA GLY A 199 5.66 3.56 6.12
C GLY A 199 4.76 4.12 5.03
N TYR A 200 5.29 4.21 3.81
CA TYR A 200 4.60 4.83 2.67
C TYR A 200 4.89 4.12 1.34
N GLY A 201 3.92 4.14 0.43
CA GLY A 201 4.04 3.73 -0.98
C GLY A 201 4.66 4.82 -1.85
N GLY A 202 4.61 4.66 -3.17
CA GLY A 202 5.08 5.66 -4.14
C GLY A 202 6.60 5.86 -4.20
N GLY A 203 7.03 6.76 -5.07
CA GLY A 203 8.44 7.14 -5.27
C GLY A 203 9.33 5.95 -5.58
N GLY A 204 10.45 5.84 -4.85
CA GLY A 204 11.41 4.74 -5.00
C GLY A 204 10.83 3.33 -4.83
N LYS A 205 9.61 3.17 -4.29
CA LYS A 205 8.98 1.85 -4.17
C LYS A 205 8.68 1.18 -5.51
N LEU A 206 8.54 1.99 -6.57
CA LEU A 206 8.38 1.51 -7.95
C LEU A 206 9.68 0.89 -8.49
N ILE A 207 10.83 1.29 -7.95
CA ILE A 207 12.11 0.62 -8.20
C ILE A 207 12.26 -0.56 -7.25
N MET A 208 12.19 -0.32 -5.95
CA MET A 208 12.39 -1.31 -4.90
C MET A 208 11.12 -1.47 -4.05
N PRO A 209 10.36 -2.57 -4.17
CA PRO A 209 10.70 -3.83 -4.84
C PRO A 209 10.34 -3.91 -6.33
N GLY A 210 9.65 -2.90 -6.90
CA GLY A 210 8.94 -3.04 -8.17
C GLY A 210 9.70 -3.72 -9.31
N VAL A 211 10.96 -3.32 -9.58
CA VAL A 211 11.80 -3.83 -10.67
C VAL A 211 13.14 -4.40 -10.18
N CYS A 212 13.14 -4.96 -8.97
CA CYS A 212 14.32 -5.58 -8.35
C CYS A 212 14.27 -7.11 -8.39
N SER A 213 15.44 -7.74 -8.27
CA SER A 213 15.59 -9.20 -8.18
C SER A 213 15.07 -9.74 -6.83
N ASP A 214 14.84 -11.06 -6.76
CA ASP A 214 14.39 -11.72 -5.53
C ASP A 214 15.34 -11.48 -4.34
N GLU A 215 16.65 -11.52 -4.57
CA GLU A 215 17.69 -11.35 -3.55
C GLU A 215 17.70 -9.93 -2.97
N THR A 216 17.59 -8.93 -3.85
CA THR A 216 17.48 -7.51 -3.46
C THR A 216 16.21 -7.32 -2.63
N ILE A 217 15.10 -7.91 -3.10
CA ILE A 217 13.82 -7.85 -2.41
C ILE A 217 13.92 -8.46 -1.02
N GLU A 218 14.37 -9.71 -0.90
CA GLU A 218 14.51 -10.40 0.37
C GLU A 218 15.44 -9.66 1.34
N SER A 219 16.55 -9.10 0.84
CA SER A 219 17.50 -8.39 1.68
C SER A 219 16.95 -7.07 2.23
N ASN A 220 16.25 -6.26 1.42
CA ASN A 220 15.59 -5.05 1.92
C ASN A 220 14.50 -5.38 2.96
N HIS A 221 13.73 -6.45 2.75
CA HIS A 221 12.68 -6.85 3.70
C HIS A 221 13.27 -7.34 5.03
N CYS A 222 14.55 -7.77 5.09
CA CYS A 222 15.23 -8.00 6.37
C CYS A 222 15.41 -6.72 7.19
N ASN A 223 15.45 -5.54 6.55
CA ASN A 223 15.49 -4.25 7.24
C ASN A 223 14.13 -3.90 7.90
N PHE A 224 13.06 -4.62 7.57
CA PHE A 224 11.70 -4.36 8.06
C PHE A 224 11.36 -5.11 9.34
N VAL A 225 11.30 -6.45 9.28
CA VAL A 225 10.66 -7.29 10.30
C VAL A 225 11.15 -7.03 11.74
N PRO A 226 12.44 -6.76 12.00
CA PRO A 226 12.92 -6.52 13.36
C PRO A 226 12.99 -5.03 13.75
N SER A 227 12.61 -4.08 12.89
CA SER A 227 12.87 -2.67 13.13
C SER A 227 11.71 -1.95 13.85
N PRO A 228 11.91 -1.41 15.06
CA PRO A 228 10.90 -0.60 15.73
C PRO A 228 10.67 0.77 15.04
N GLN A 229 11.56 1.15 14.12
CA GLN A 229 11.46 2.40 13.35
C GLN A 229 10.67 2.23 12.06
N THR A 230 10.29 1.00 11.69
CA THR A 230 9.45 0.77 10.51
C THR A 230 8.06 0.36 10.98
N HIS A 231 7.14 1.33 10.92
CA HIS A 231 5.74 1.14 11.27
C HIS A 231 4.84 1.89 10.28
N TYR A 232 3.53 1.72 10.45
CA TYR A 232 2.54 2.43 9.66
C TYR A 232 2.76 3.95 9.76
N GLY A 233 2.98 4.63 8.62
CA GLY A 233 3.26 6.08 8.60
C GLY A 233 4.70 6.51 8.94
N ALA A 234 5.67 5.58 8.99
CA ALA A 234 7.09 5.89 9.16
C ALA A 234 7.83 6.03 7.82
N LEU A 235 8.15 7.26 7.40
CA LEU A 235 9.02 7.51 6.25
C LEU A 235 10.51 7.27 6.58
N ALA A 236 10.89 7.39 7.84
CA ALA A 236 12.29 7.39 8.24
C ALA A 236 12.84 6.04 8.74
N GLY A 237 12.11 4.94 8.51
CA GLY A 237 12.55 3.60 8.85
C GLY A 237 13.72 3.11 7.97
N PRO A 238 14.52 2.14 8.44
CA PRO A 238 15.64 1.59 7.67
C PRO A 238 15.22 0.98 6.33
N MET A 239 14.08 0.27 6.28
CA MET A 239 13.56 -0.27 5.01
C MET A 239 13.29 0.84 4.00
N ARG A 240 12.64 1.93 4.43
CA ARG A 240 12.28 3.03 3.55
C ARG A 240 13.50 3.80 3.06
N SER A 241 14.44 4.09 3.96
CA SER A 241 15.71 4.70 3.59
C SER A 241 16.46 3.88 2.54
N ASP A 242 16.47 2.56 2.70
CA ASP A 242 17.12 1.62 1.79
C ASP A 242 16.42 1.57 0.41
N ILE A 243 15.08 1.62 0.38
CA ILE A 243 14.30 1.77 -0.87
C ILE A 243 14.73 3.03 -1.63
N ASP A 244 14.85 4.16 -0.94
CA ASP A 244 15.19 5.42 -1.60
C ASP A 244 16.68 5.48 -2.01
N GLU A 245 17.58 4.82 -1.27
CA GLU A 245 18.97 4.62 -1.67
C GLU A 245 19.07 3.73 -2.92
N ILE A 246 18.36 2.60 -2.97
CA ILE A 246 18.31 1.71 -4.13
C ILE A 246 17.76 2.44 -5.36
N ALA A 247 16.68 3.21 -5.21
CA ALA A 247 16.14 4.02 -6.28
C ALA A 247 17.15 5.09 -6.78
N THR A 248 17.94 5.66 -5.89
CA THR A 248 19.02 6.59 -6.25
C THR A 248 20.14 5.88 -7.00
N MET A 249 20.55 4.67 -6.55
CA MET A 249 21.54 3.84 -7.24
C MET A 249 21.07 3.43 -8.64
N ALA A 250 19.77 3.18 -8.82
CA ALA A 250 19.16 2.90 -10.11
C ALA A 250 19.07 4.12 -11.05
N GLY A 251 19.37 5.32 -10.54
CA GLY A 251 19.28 6.57 -11.27
C GLY A 251 17.84 7.02 -11.52
N LEU A 252 16.92 6.81 -10.57
CA LEU A 252 15.54 7.30 -10.70
C LEU A 252 15.52 8.84 -10.74
N ASP A 253 15.18 9.41 -11.90
CA ASP A 253 15.27 10.85 -12.14
C ASP A 253 13.97 11.59 -11.79
N TYR A 254 12.83 10.97 -12.06
CA TYR A 254 11.51 11.60 -11.94
C TYR A 254 10.46 10.65 -11.34
N THR A 255 9.54 11.21 -10.57
CA THR A 255 8.41 10.46 -10.00
C THR A 255 7.12 11.21 -10.23
N LEU A 256 6.07 10.50 -10.64
CA LEU A 256 4.68 10.95 -10.62
C LEU A 256 3.98 10.19 -9.49
N ASN A 257 3.79 10.86 -8.36
CA ASN A 257 3.18 10.30 -7.16
C ASN A 257 1.69 10.65 -7.16
N VAL A 258 0.84 9.65 -7.35
CA VAL A 258 -0.61 9.83 -7.49
C VAL A 258 -1.28 9.71 -6.13
N LEU A 259 -2.07 10.72 -5.76
CA LEU A 259 -2.96 10.67 -4.61
C LEU A 259 -4.37 10.34 -5.10
N LEU A 260 -4.99 9.40 -4.42
CA LEU A 260 -6.34 8.93 -4.72
C LEU A 260 -7.23 9.16 -3.51
N ASP A 261 -8.49 9.50 -3.76
CA ASP A 261 -9.52 9.49 -2.74
C ASP A 261 -9.98 8.06 -2.39
N THR A 262 -10.85 7.94 -1.38
CA THR A 262 -11.48 6.69 -0.96
C THR A 262 -12.42 6.09 -2.00
N ARG A 263 -12.62 6.77 -3.13
CA ARG A 263 -13.38 6.32 -4.29
C ARG A 263 -12.49 5.93 -5.47
N GLY A 264 -11.16 5.99 -5.31
CA GLY A 264 -10.18 5.68 -6.36
C GLY A 264 -10.01 6.75 -7.42
N ARG A 265 -10.51 7.97 -7.20
CA ARG A 265 -10.38 9.10 -8.13
C ARG A 265 -9.11 9.88 -7.81
N VAL A 266 -8.47 10.40 -8.85
CA VAL A 266 -7.24 11.21 -8.69
C VAL A 266 -7.57 12.54 -8.05
N THR A 267 -6.99 12.81 -6.88
CA THR A 267 -7.09 14.09 -6.18
C THR A 267 -5.91 14.99 -6.45
N ASP A 268 -4.73 14.41 -6.67
CA ASP A 268 -3.50 15.15 -6.95
C ASP A 268 -2.47 14.25 -7.66
N ILE A 269 -1.57 14.87 -8.42
CA ILE A 269 -0.41 14.23 -9.05
C ILE A 269 0.82 15.07 -8.74
N VAL A 270 1.69 14.54 -7.88
CA VAL A 270 2.90 15.25 -7.44
C VAL A 270 4.09 14.77 -8.26
N GLY A 271 4.49 15.59 -9.22
CA GLY A 271 5.62 15.37 -10.13
C GLY A 271 6.93 16.00 -9.66
N GLY A 272 8.06 15.32 -9.88
CA GLY A 272 9.39 15.90 -9.70
C GLY A 272 10.47 14.88 -9.35
N SER A 273 11.66 15.36 -9.00
CA SER A 273 12.83 14.54 -8.70
C SER A 273 12.65 13.66 -7.46
N HIS A 274 13.21 12.45 -7.55
CA HIS A 274 13.37 11.56 -6.41
C HIS A 274 14.48 12.07 -5.48
N PRO A 275 14.32 12.00 -4.14
CA PRO A 275 13.12 11.61 -3.40
C PRO A 275 12.16 12.77 -3.07
N GLN A 276 12.49 14.02 -3.40
CA GLN A 276 11.79 15.21 -2.89
C GLN A 276 10.32 15.27 -3.31
N ALA A 277 9.98 14.93 -4.55
CA ALA A 277 8.60 14.93 -5.00
C ALA A 277 7.73 13.90 -4.28
N HIS A 278 8.31 12.73 -3.95
CA HIS A 278 7.63 11.75 -3.11
C HIS A 278 7.35 12.31 -1.71
N ARG A 279 8.25 13.11 -1.15
CA ARG A 279 8.08 13.64 0.22
C ARG A 279 6.97 14.67 0.27
N ALA A 280 6.94 15.56 -0.71
CA ALA A 280 5.83 16.49 -0.91
C ALA A 280 4.49 15.74 -1.09
N ALA A 281 4.48 14.62 -1.82
CA ALA A 281 3.28 13.80 -1.95
C ALA A 281 2.81 13.19 -0.62
N ILE A 282 3.74 12.74 0.22
CA ILE A 282 3.41 12.20 1.55
C ILE A 282 2.90 13.28 2.50
N GLU A 283 3.47 14.48 2.45
CA GLU A 283 2.96 15.63 3.21
C GLU A 283 1.50 15.94 2.82
N ARG A 284 1.21 15.99 1.51
CA ARG A 284 -0.16 16.20 1.01
C ARG A 284 -1.11 15.06 1.37
N PHE A 285 -0.66 13.80 1.25
CA PHE A 285 -1.44 12.64 1.69
C PHE A 285 -1.79 12.72 3.18
N ASN A 286 -0.82 13.06 4.02
CA ASN A 286 -1.01 13.18 5.46
C ASN A 286 -1.93 14.35 5.83
N GLN A 287 -1.98 15.43 5.05
CA GLN A 287 -2.95 16.51 5.27
C GLN A 287 -4.41 16.06 5.10
N ILE A 288 -4.65 15.03 4.29
CA ILE A 288 -5.99 14.50 4.01
C ILE A 288 -6.36 13.39 5.00
N TYR A 289 -5.42 12.48 5.30
CA TYR A 289 -5.74 11.23 6.00
C TYR A 289 -5.16 11.14 7.42
N ALA A 290 -4.28 12.06 7.83
CA ALA A 290 -3.90 12.14 9.23
C ALA A 290 -5.00 12.82 10.03
N TYR A 291 -5.28 12.32 11.23
CA TYR A 291 -6.28 12.90 12.12
C TYR A 291 -5.68 13.25 13.48
N GLU A 292 -6.24 14.27 14.12
CA GLU A 292 -5.93 14.54 15.52
C GLU A 292 -6.35 13.35 16.37
N ASN A 293 -5.44 12.82 17.17
CA ASN A 293 -5.75 11.67 18.00
C ASN A 293 -6.92 12.07 18.93
N PRO A 294 -8.09 11.41 18.84
CA PRO A 294 -9.32 11.84 19.52
C PRO A 294 -9.27 11.61 21.04
N VAL A 295 -8.07 11.46 21.60
CA VAL A 295 -7.78 11.09 22.97
C VAL A 295 -6.81 12.12 23.55
N GLU A 296 -7.35 13.24 24.04
CA GLU A 296 -6.55 14.36 24.55
C GLU A 296 -5.81 14.05 25.88
N GLU A 297 -6.20 13.03 26.66
CA GLU A 297 -5.74 12.94 28.07
C GLU A 297 -5.54 11.54 28.73
N LYS A 298 -5.56 10.41 27.99
CA LYS A 298 -5.34 8.98 28.41
C LYS A 298 -6.56 8.06 28.20
N GLY A 299 -6.69 7.48 27.01
CA GLY A 299 -7.56 6.32 26.79
C GLY A 299 -7.61 5.88 25.34
N GLN A 300 -6.88 4.83 24.99
CA GLN A 300 -7.15 4.12 23.75
C GLN A 300 -8.55 3.45 23.85
N ALA A 301 -9.28 3.36 22.75
CA ALA A 301 -10.60 2.73 22.67
C ALA A 301 -10.54 1.25 23.07
N GLU A 302 -11.64 0.73 23.64
CA GLU A 302 -11.82 -0.72 23.81
C GLU A 302 -12.09 -1.42 22.48
N ILE A 303 -12.82 -0.77 21.57
CA ILE A 303 -13.29 -1.34 20.31
C ILE A 303 -12.95 -0.37 19.17
N ALA A 304 -12.36 -0.88 18.08
CA ALA A 304 -12.36 -0.19 16.79
C ALA A 304 -13.24 -0.95 15.79
N VAL A 305 -14.04 -0.21 15.02
CA VAL A 305 -14.76 -0.73 13.86
C VAL A 305 -14.15 -0.11 12.61
N CYS A 306 -13.53 -0.94 11.79
CA CYS A 306 -12.79 -0.53 10.61
C CYS A 306 -13.47 -1.01 9.33
N GLY A 307 -13.40 -0.21 8.26
CA GLY A 307 -13.86 -0.58 6.91
C GLY A 307 -12.72 -0.64 5.89
N VAL A 308 -13.05 -1.16 4.71
CA VAL A 308 -12.20 -1.17 3.52
C VAL A 308 -12.98 -0.69 2.30
N PHE A 309 -12.25 -0.11 1.35
CA PHE A 309 -12.80 0.49 0.14
C PHE A 309 -12.10 -0.04 -1.12
N ALA A 310 -12.77 0.15 -2.24
CA ALA A 310 -12.52 -0.36 -3.58
C ALA A 310 -11.06 -0.45 -4.04
N PRO A 311 -10.18 0.55 -3.89
CA PRO A 311 -8.78 0.43 -4.34
C PRO A 311 -7.99 -0.64 -3.57
N THR A 312 -8.60 -1.30 -2.58
CA THR A 312 -7.88 -1.88 -1.46
C THR A 312 -8.52 -3.09 -0.79
N ASP A 313 -9.39 -3.84 -1.47
CA ASP A 313 -10.32 -4.80 -0.86
C ASP A 313 -10.16 -6.29 -1.24
N HIS A 314 -9.45 -6.60 -2.33
CA HIS A 314 -9.32 -7.94 -2.91
C HIS A 314 -8.64 -9.00 -2.00
N LEU A 315 -7.53 -8.66 -1.34
CA LEU A 315 -6.72 -9.61 -0.56
C LEU A 315 -6.48 -9.07 0.84
N PHE A 316 -6.79 -9.86 1.88
CA PHE A 316 -6.69 -9.41 3.27
C PHE A 316 -5.27 -8.96 3.63
N PHE A 317 -4.26 -9.55 3.02
CA PHE A 317 -2.88 -9.13 3.26
C PHE A 317 -2.54 -7.74 2.70
N HIS A 318 -3.36 -7.21 1.80
CA HIS A 318 -3.36 -5.81 1.38
C HIS A 318 -4.33 -4.96 2.22
N THR A 319 -5.54 -5.47 2.48
CA THR A 319 -6.57 -4.71 3.19
C THR A 319 -6.22 -4.50 4.66
N GLY A 320 -5.66 -5.51 5.32
CA GLY A 320 -5.41 -5.61 6.76
C GLY A 320 -4.34 -4.67 7.30
N TRP A 321 -3.73 -3.81 6.46
CA TRP A 321 -2.81 -2.77 6.93
C TRP A 321 -3.50 -1.80 7.90
N GLY A 322 -4.80 -1.59 7.73
CA GLY A 322 -5.59 -0.75 8.64
C GLY A 322 -5.66 -1.31 10.07
N CYS A 323 -5.36 -2.60 10.30
CA CYS A 323 -5.22 -3.14 11.65
C CYS A 323 -4.11 -2.42 12.44
N MET A 324 -3.03 -2.02 11.76
CA MET A 324 -1.92 -1.30 12.39
C MET A 324 -2.23 0.17 12.62
N SER A 325 -3.07 0.77 11.78
CA SER A 325 -3.60 2.11 12.08
C SER A 325 -4.50 2.07 13.33
N ALA A 326 -5.40 1.08 13.39
CA ALA A 326 -6.28 0.88 14.54
C ALA A 326 -5.51 0.56 15.82
N ASP A 327 -4.36 -0.12 15.74
CA ASP A 327 -3.49 -0.41 16.88
C ASP A 327 -3.12 0.82 17.70
N PHE A 328 -2.90 1.97 17.04
CA PHE A 328 -2.51 3.22 17.73
C PHE A 328 -3.63 3.81 18.59
N VAL A 329 -4.89 3.50 18.28
CA VAL A 329 -6.06 4.07 18.96
C VAL A 329 -6.85 3.05 19.77
N VAL A 330 -6.50 1.77 19.71
CA VAL A 330 -7.12 0.70 20.52
C VAL A 330 -6.17 0.28 21.64
N LYS A 331 -6.72 0.02 22.84
CA LYS A 331 -5.89 -0.39 23.98
C LYS A 331 -5.42 -1.83 23.86
N ASP A 332 -4.31 -2.17 24.51
CA ASP A 332 -3.95 -3.57 24.68
C ASP A 332 -5.06 -4.32 25.42
N GLY A 333 -5.37 -5.52 24.92
CA GLY A 333 -6.55 -6.30 25.29
C GLY A 333 -7.84 -5.89 24.58
N GLY A 334 -7.88 -4.78 23.84
CA GLY A 334 -9.04 -4.32 23.08
C GLY A 334 -9.38 -5.19 21.85
N THR A 335 -10.48 -4.87 21.17
CA THR A 335 -10.95 -5.57 19.96
C THR A 335 -10.92 -4.65 18.74
N ILE A 336 -10.31 -5.13 17.66
CA ILE A 336 -10.39 -4.55 16.31
C ILE A 336 -11.37 -5.41 15.52
N ILE A 337 -12.49 -4.83 15.10
CA ILE A 337 -13.43 -5.42 14.16
C ILE A 337 -13.08 -4.85 12.79
N TYR A 338 -12.59 -5.71 11.88
CA TYR A 338 -12.12 -5.28 10.57
C TYR A 338 -13.05 -5.80 9.48
N CYS A 339 -13.77 -4.91 8.80
CA CYS A 339 -14.70 -5.28 7.72
C CYS A 339 -13.93 -5.30 6.40
N SER A 340 -13.66 -6.51 5.88
CA SER A 340 -12.94 -6.71 4.63
C SER A 340 -13.51 -7.91 3.88
N PRO A 341 -14.21 -7.72 2.75
CA PRO A 341 -14.80 -8.82 2.01
C PRO A 341 -13.72 -9.75 1.48
N SER A 342 -12.60 -9.22 0.99
CA SER A 342 -11.46 -10.03 0.53
C SER A 342 -11.90 -11.13 -0.44
N PRO A 343 -12.50 -10.81 -1.59
CA PRO A 343 -12.99 -11.81 -2.56
C PRO A 343 -11.89 -12.69 -3.18
N GLY A 344 -10.60 -12.36 -2.98
CA GLY A 344 -9.51 -12.99 -3.70
C GLY A 344 -9.28 -12.36 -5.08
N VAL A 345 -8.31 -12.92 -5.81
CA VAL A 345 -7.97 -12.52 -7.17
C VAL A 345 -7.82 -13.77 -8.02
N HIS A 346 -8.62 -13.87 -9.08
CA HIS A 346 -8.67 -15.02 -9.97
C HIS A 346 -8.40 -14.56 -11.41
N THR A 347 -7.15 -14.70 -11.86
CA THR A 347 -6.70 -14.34 -13.22
C THR A 347 -6.24 -15.58 -13.98
N GLU A 348 -6.04 -15.46 -15.28
CA GLU A 348 -5.53 -16.57 -16.11
C GLU A 348 -4.13 -17.07 -15.69
N VAL A 349 -3.35 -16.20 -15.04
CA VAL A 349 -1.93 -16.42 -14.72
C VAL A 349 -1.66 -16.55 -13.22
N GLY A 350 -2.66 -16.31 -12.37
CA GLY A 350 -2.50 -16.31 -10.92
C GLY A 350 -3.84 -16.37 -10.20
N ASP A 351 -3.85 -17.14 -9.11
CA ASP A 351 -5.01 -17.37 -8.26
C ASP A 351 -4.61 -17.18 -6.79
N PHE A 352 -5.25 -16.23 -6.12
CA PHE A 352 -5.11 -16.01 -4.68
C PHE A 352 -6.48 -15.97 -4.01
N PRO A 353 -6.76 -16.84 -3.02
CA PRO A 353 -7.96 -16.71 -2.20
C PRO A 353 -7.90 -15.44 -1.35
N GLY A 354 -9.03 -15.00 -0.82
CA GLY A 354 -9.14 -13.78 0.00
C GLY A 354 -8.13 -13.63 1.12
N LEU A 355 -7.83 -14.74 1.81
CA LEU A 355 -6.86 -14.81 2.91
C LEU A 355 -5.50 -15.38 2.48
N ALA A 356 -5.14 -15.30 1.19
CA ALA A 356 -3.85 -15.76 0.69
C ALA A 356 -2.68 -15.24 1.54
N LEU A 357 -1.64 -16.07 1.71
CA LEU A 357 -0.44 -15.79 2.50
C LEU A 357 -0.66 -15.72 4.02
N MET A 358 -1.91 -15.63 4.50
CA MET A 358 -2.22 -15.72 5.93
C MET A 358 -2.13 -17.17 6.43
N ASP A 359 -2.23 -18.15 5.54
CA ASP A 359 -2.01 -19.57 5.80
C ASP A 359 -0.60 -19.89 6.33
N LEU A 360 0.39 -19.07 5.95
CA LEU A 360 1.75 -19.15 6.47
C LEU A 360 1.84 -18.85 7.97
N MET A 361 0.81 -18.24 8.55
CA MET A 361 0.71 -17.96 9.99
C MET A 361 0.24 -19.16 10.79
N LYS A 362 -0.45 -20.13 10.16
CA LYS A 362 -1.07 -21.28 10.82
C LYS A 362 -0.13 -22.02 11.78
N PRO A 363 1.15 -22.29 11.43
CA PRO A 363 2.07 -22.93 12.36
C PRO A 363 2.34 -22.12 13.63
N TYR A 364 1.98 -20.84 13.68
CA TYR A 364 2.24 -19.88 14.75
C TYR A 364 0.99 -19.47 15.53
N MET A 365 -0.17 -20.04 15.21
CA MET A 365 -1.39 -19.74 15.95
C MET A 365 -1.48 -20.59 17.23
N PRO A 366 -2.09 -20.09 18.33
CA PRO A 366 -2.65 -18.74 18.50
C PRO A 366 -1.57 -17.64 18.63
N PRO A 367 -1.91 -16.35 18.46
CA PRO A 367 -0.97 -15.25 18.56
C PRO A 367 -0.54 -15.04 20.02
N THR A 368 0.63 -15.55 20.40
CA THR A 368 1.21 -15.35 21.74
C THR A 368 2.61 -14.76 21.65
N PRO A 369 3.14 -14.12 22.72
CA PRO A 369 4.51 -13.64 22.75
C PRO A 369 5.56 -14.73 22.44
N GLU A 370 5.32 -15.98 22.86
CA GLU A 370 6.21 -17.11 22.58
C GLU A 370 6.19 -17.52 21.11
N ASN A 371 4.99 -17.59 20.50
CA ASN A 371 4.88 -17.91 19.08
C ASN A 371 5.41 -16.77 18.21
N TYR A 372 5.25 -15.51 18.61
CA TYR A 372 5.88 -14.36 17.96
C TYR A 372 7.40 -14.46 17.95
N GLN A 373 8.02 -14.83 19.08
CA GLN A 373 9.46 -15.11 19.11
C GLN A 373 9.85 -16.26 18.19
N ARG A 374 9.02 -17.30 18.05
CA ARG A 374 9.26 -18.39 17.10
C ARG A 374 9.23 -17.88 15.65
N VAL A 375 8.25 -17.06 15.28
CA VAL A 375 8.17 -16.41 13.96
C VAL A 375 9.46 -15.66 13.66
N LEU A 376 9.94 -14.83 14.58
CA LEU A 376 11.17 -14.05 14.40
C LEU A 376 12.40 -14.96 14.20
N ARG A 377 12.47 -16.09 14.91
CA ARG A 377 13.56 -17.09 14.75
C ARG A 377 13.50 -17.77 13.39
N ASP A 378 12.32 -18.19 12.95
CA ASP A 378 12.14 -18.91 11.69
C ASP A 378 12.38 -17.99 10.48
N ILE A 379 12.00 -16.72 10.62
CA ILE A 379 12.33 -15.65 9.67
C ILE A 379 13.85 -15.43 9.60
N HIS A 380 14.53 -15.33 10.74
CA HIS A 380 15.99 -15.24 10.78
C HIS A 380 16.66 -16.47 10.15
N ALA A 381 16.13 -17.67 10.40
CA ALA A 381 16.60 -18.93 9.86
C ALA A 381 16.21 -19.16 8.38
N ARG A 382 15.48 -18.22 7.75
CA ARG A 382 14.98 -18.32 6.37
C ARG A 382 14.05 -19.52 6.14
N THR A 383 13.42 -20.03 7.20
CA THR A 383 12.39 -21.08 7.11
C THR A 383 11.12 -20.54 6.44
N ILE A 384 10.87 -19.24 6.58
CA ILE A 384 9.84 -18.48 5.85
C ILE A 384 10.53 -17.39 5.06
N GLN A 385 10.11 -17.18 3.81
CA GLN A 385 10.61 -16.07 2.99
C GLN A 385 10.32 -14.74 3.68
N MET A 386 11.31 -13.86 3.71
CA MET A 386 11.21 -12.58 4.42
C MET A 386 10.09 -11.74 3.82
N TRP A 387 9.95 -11.74 2.50
CA TRP A 387 8.85 -11.05 1.82
C TRP A 387 7.46 -11.56 2.22
N ALA A 388 7.30 -12.83 2.59
CA ALA A 388 6.02 -13.32 3.05
C ALA A 388 5.77 -12.89 4.50
N GLY A 389 6.77 -13.09 5.37
CA GLY A 389 6.69 -12.72 6.78
C GLY A 389 6.43 -11.23 6.98
N CYS A 390 7.07 -10.39 6.18
CA CYS A 390 6.94 -8.95 6.30
C CYS A 390 5.47 -8.50 6.12
N ILE A 391 4.65 -9.23 5.34
CA ILE A 391 3.25 -8.87 5.06
C ILE A 391 2.35 -9.05 6.28
N TRP A 392 2.48 -10.21 6.96
CA TRP A 392 1.53 -10.60 7.99
C TRP A 392 2.08 -10.48 9.42
N VAL A 393 3.40 -10.47 9.61
CA VAL A 393 4.02 -10.34 10.95
C VAL A 393 3.58 -9.07 11.67
N PRO A 394 3.46 -7.90 11.02
CA PRO A 394 2.95 -6.70 11.67
C PRO A 394 1.52 -6.85 12.16
N ILE A 395 0.65 -7.49 11.37
CA ILE A 395 -0.73 -7.78 11.77
C ILE A 395 -0.73 -8.78 12.93
N TYR A 396 0.12 -9.81 12.85
CA TYR A 396 0.27 -10.82 13.90
C TYR A 396 0.79 -10.23 15.22
N GLU A 397 1.73 -9.28 15.17
CA GLU A 397 2.21 -8.56 16.35
C GLU A 397 1.04 -7.87 17.07
N VAL A 398 0.19 -7.15 16.32
CA VAL A 398 -1.03 -6.54 16.86
C VAL A 398 -1.94 -7.60 17.48
N MET A 399 -2.10 -8.75 16.82
CA MET A 399 -2.91 -9.87 17.33
C MET A 399 -2.35 -10.49 18.63
N THR A 400 -1.06 -10.32 18.95
CA THR A 400 -0.52 -10.78 20.24
C THR A 400 -0.97 -9.91 21.42
N ARG A 401 -1.37 -8.66 21.15
CA ARG A 401 -1.79 -7.68 22.15
C ARG A 401 -3.29 -7.41 22.12
N LYS A 402 -3.95 -7.63 20.98
CA LYS A 402 -5.34 -7.25 20.71
C LYS A 402 -6.10 -8.37 20.02
N HIS A 403 -7.42 -8.34 20.16
CA HIS A 403 -8.30 -9.28 19.49
C HIS A 403 -8.72 -8.75 18.12
N LEU A 404 -8.32 -9.42 17.06
CA LEU A 404 -8.78 -9.13 15.70
C LEU A 404 -9.97 -10.04 15.36
N THR A 405 -11.10 -9.44 14.99
CA THR A 405 -12.25 -10.16 14.43
C THR A 405 -12.48 -9.64 13.01
N LEU A 406 -12.40 -10.54 12.03
CA LEU A 406 -12.62 -10.24 10.63
C LEU A 406 -14.10 -10.36 10.29
N VAL A 407 -14.69 -9.32 9.72
CA VAL A 407 -15.99 -9.40 9.05
C VAL A 407 -15.70 -9.56 7.56
N THR A 408 -16.02 -10.72 6.97
CA THR A 408 -15.64 -11.10 5.60
C THR A 408 -16.71 -11.96 4.92
N LEU A 409 -16.49 -12.35 3.66
CA LEU A 409 -17.38 -13.20 2.89
C LEU A 409 -17.45 -14.63 3.47
N GLU A 410 -18.58 -15.30 3.27
CA GLU A 410 -18.83 -16.68 3.75
C GLU A 410 -17.76 -17.66 3.27
N GLU A 411 -17.32 -17.52 2.01
CA GLU A 411 -16.27 -18.35 1.39
C GLU A 411 -14.91 -18.27 2.09
N ASN A 412 -14.62 -17.19 2.82
CA ASN A 412 -13.38 -17.03 3.56
C ASN A 412 -13.42 -17.69 4.95
N LEU A 413 -14.59 -18.07 5.47
CA LEU A 413 -14.73 -18.56 6.84
C LEU A 413 -14.02 -19.90 7.07
N GLU A 414 -14.08 -20.82 6.10
CA GLU A 414 -13.38 -22.11 6.22
C GLU A 414 -11.86 -21.92 6.34
N MET A 415 -11.29 -21.07 5.47
CA MET A 415 -9.86 -20.75 5.50
C MET A 415 -9.50 -19.99 6.79
N ALA A 416 -10.33 -19.05 7.25
CA ALA A 416 -10.10 -18.34 8.51
C ALA A 416 -10.02 -19.31 9.71
N VAL A 417 -10.94 -20.27 9.79
CA VAL A 417 -10.95 -21.31 10.83
C VAL A 417 -9.71 -22.20 10.73
N ASP A 418 -9.33 -22.64 9.52
CA ASP A 418 -8.14 -23.48 9.32
C ASP A 418 -6.84 -22.76 9.73
N ILE A 419 -6.75 -21.45 9.51
CA ILE A 419 -5.63 -20.61 9.95
C ILE A 419 -5.69 -20.39 11.47
N GLY A 420 -6.88 -20.18 12.03
CA GLY A 420 -7.11 -19.80 13.42
C GLY A 420 -7.43 -18.31 13.62
N ILE A 421 -7.92 -17.62 12.58
CA ILE A 421 -8.37 -16.23 12.64
C ILE A 421 -9.86 -16.20 13.01
N ASP A 422 -10.24 -15.38 13.98
CA ASP A 422 -11.64 -15.14 14.31
C ASP A 422 -12.32 -14.38 13.16
N ALA A 423 -13.31 -15.01 12.51
CA ALA A 423 -14.04 -14.42 11.39
C ALA A 423 -15.55 -14.66 11.48
N THR A 424 -16.33 -13.75 10.90
CA THR A 424 -17.80 -13.82 10.78
C THR A 424 -18.27 -13.07 9.53
N THR A 425 -19.51 -13.30 9.12
CA THR A 425 -20.18 -12.52 8.06
C THR A 425 -21.02 -11.36 8.61
N SER A 426 -21.14 -11.22 9.94
CA SER A 426 -22.03 -10.23 10.56
C SER A 426 -21.29 -9.23 11.43
N LEU A 427 -21.32 -7.96 11.00
CA LEU A 427 -20.81 -6.83 11.78
C LEU A 427 -21.54 -6.67 13.13
N ASP A 428 -22.87 -6.83 13.16
CA ASP A 428 -23.65 -6.77 14.40
C ASP A 428 -23.22 -7.85 15.40
N GLN A 429 -22.99 -9.08 14.94
CA GLN A 429 -22.53 -10.16 15.81
C GLN A 429 -21.11 -9.91 16.33
N ALA A 430 -20.20 -9.43 15.47
CA ALA A 430 -18.85 -9.06 15.87
C ALA A 430 -18.88 -7.95 16.94
N PHE A 431 -19.71 -6.93 16.74
CA PHE A 431 -19.85 -5.81 17.67
C PHE A 431 -20.47 -6.23 19.01
N ALA A 432 -21.53 -7.04 18.97
CA ALA A 432 -22.14 -7.60 20.18
C ALA A 432 -21.15 -8.46 20.98
N ALA A 433 -20.34 -9.29 20.31
CA ALA A 433 -19.30 -10.08 20.95
C ALA A 433 -18.20 -9.21 21.57
N ALA A 434 -17.81 -8.11 20.92
CA ALA A 434 -16.87 -7.15 21.46
C ALA A 434 -17.42 -6.44 22.72
N LEU A 435 -18.68 -6.00 22.71
CA LEU A 435 -19.35 -5.42 23.88
C LEU A 435 -19.49 -6.44 25.04
N ALA A 436 -19.76 -7.71 24.73
CA ALA A 436 -19.80 -8.76 25.74
C ALA A 436 -18.42 -8.97 26.39
N ARG A 437 -17.34 -8.84 25.61
CA ARG A 437 -15.95 -8.97 26.08
C ARG A 437 -15.50 -7.78 26.94
N HIS A 438 -15.78 -6.56 26.49
CA HIS A 438 -15.26 -5.33 27.11
C HIS A 438 -16.24 -4.65 28.08
N GLY A 439 -17.47 -5.13 28.14
CA GLY A 439 -18.56 -4.55 28.91
C GLY A 439 -19.43 -3.60 28.07
N GLN A 440 -20.69 -3.47 28.47
CA GLN A 440 -21.70 -2.71 27.72
C GLN A 440 -21.40 -1.20 27.60
N GLY A 441 -20.49 -0.67 28.42
CA GLY A 441 -20.03 0.73 28.36
C GLY A 441 -18.74 0.95 27.57
N ALA A 442 -18.22 -0.07 26.88
CA ALA A 442 -16.95 0.00 26.15
C ALA A 442 -16.97 1.13 25.10
N LYS A 443 -15.87 1.89 25.05
CA LYS A 443 -15.69 2.99 24.12
C LYS A 443 -15.26 2.47 22.76
N THR A 444 -15.98 2.94 21.74
CA THR A 444 -15.84 2.51 20.35
C THR A 444 -15.38 3.66 19.48
N ILE A 445 -14.34 3.43 18.69
CA ILE A 445 -13.93 4.31 17.61
C ILE A 445 -14.30 3.71 16.26
N VAL A 446 -14.79 4.55 15.34
CA VAL A 446 -15.12 4.13 13.97
C VAL A 446 -14.06 4.70 13.01
N LEU A 447 -13.43 3.81 12.24
CA LEU A 447 -12.40 4.11 11.24
C LEU A 447 -12.81 3.53 9.87
N PRO A 448 -13.78 4.13 9.17
CA PRO A 448 -14.33 3.60 7.91
C PRO A 448 -13.27 3.38 6.82
N TYR A 449 -12.20 4.17 6.85
CA TYR A 449 -11.11 4.14 5.87
C TYR A 449 -9.76 3.89 6.56
N ALA A 450 -9.75 2.98 7.55
CA ALA A 450 -8.60 2.66 8.39
C ALA A 450 -7.29 2.39 7.62
N ARG A 451 -7.41 1.91 6.37
CA ARG A 451 -6.25 1.66 5.51
C ARG A 451 -5.51 2.92 5.06
N TYR A 452 -6.12 4.10 5.04
CA TYR A 452 -5.42 5.37 4.73
C TYR A 452 -5.23 6.24 5.97
N GLN A 453 -6.12 6.11 6.96
CA GLN A 453 -6.15 6.96 8.14
C GLN A 453 -5.02 6.61 9.11
N LEU A 454 -4.47 7.60 9.81
CA LEU A 454 -3.54 7.40 10.94
C LEU A 454 -3.50 8.62 11.87
N PRO A 455 -3.23 8.46 13.17
CA PRO A 455 -3.05 9.59 14.06
C PRO A 455 -1.87 10.49 13.64
N ALA A 456 -2.05 11.81 13.65
CA ALA A 456 -1.00 12.75 13.25
C ALA A 456 0.26 12.63 14.13
N ASN A 457 0.10 12.29 15.42
CA ASN A 457 1.20 12.15 16.37
C ASN A 457 2.04 10.88 16.17
N VAL A 458 1.64 9.94 15.30
CA VAL A 458 2.45 8.76 14.95
C VAL A 458 3.22 8.93 13.64
N ILE A 459 2.98 10.00 12.88
CA ILE A 459 3.72 10.25 11.65
C ILE A 459 5.20 10.50 11.98
N ARG A 460 6.09 9.84 11.24
CA ARG A 460 7.54 10.03 11.36
C ARG A 460 8.12 10.30 9.99
N LEU A 461 8.34 11.59 9.67
CA LEU A 461 8.98 12.00 8.41
C LEU A 461 10.51 11.95 8.51
N ASP A 462 11.05 12.28 9.69
CA ASP A 462 12.48 12.28 9.99
C ASP A 462 12.88 11.08 10.87
N ALA A 463 14.14 10.67 10.77
CA ALA A 463 14.65 9.54 11.55
C ALA A 463 14.73 9.92 13.02
N GLU A 464 14.07 9.14 13.88
CA GLU A 464 14.30 9.29 15.31
C GLU A 464 15.76 8.91 15.64
N PRO A 465 16.40 9.62 16.59
CA PRO A 465 17.63 9.12 17.20
C PRO A 465 17.41 7.69 17.68
N LEU A 466 18.39 6.80 17.44
CA LEU A 466 18.32 5.44 17.97
C LEU A 466 18.18 5.51 19.49
N ARG A 467 17.02 5.08 19.99
CA ARG A 467 16.79 4.93 21.42
C ARG A 467 17.28 3.54 21.83
N PHE A 468 18.11 3.47 22.87
CA PHE A 468 18.44 2.18 23.46
C PHE A 468 17.17 1.58 24.09
N PRO A 469 17.04 0.24 24.23
CA PRO A 469 15.85 -0.39 24.82
C PRO A 469 15.50 0.18 26.21
N GLN A 470 16.49 0.65 26.97
CA GLN A 470 16.30 1.30 28.27
C GLN A 470 15.64 2.69 28.18
N GLU A 471 15.68 3.32 27.01
CA GLU A 471 15.14 4.66 26.73
C GLU A 471 13.74 4.62 26.07
N ALA A 472 13.25 3.42 25.73
CA ALA A 472 11.95 3.21 25.09
C ALA A 472 10.76 3.13 26.07
N HIS A 473 11.01 3.13 27.38
CA HIS A 473 9.99 2.98 28.43
C HIS A 473 9.70 4.28 29.20
N VAL A 474 10.11 5.44 28.68
CA VAL A 474 9.89 6.75 29.32
C VAL A 474 8.75 7.50 28.64
#